data_AF-A0A1I2NVH1-F1
#
_entry.id   AF-A0A1I2NVH1-F1
#
_cell.length_a   1.000
_cell.length_b   1.000
_cell.length_c   1.000
_cell.angle_alpha   90.00
_cell.angle_beta   90.00
_cell.angle_gamma   90.00
#
_symmetry.space_group_name_H-M   'P 1'
#
loop_
_entity.id
_entity.type
_entity.pdbx_description
1 polymer ?
#
loop_
_entity_poly.entity_id
_entity_poly.type
_entity_poly.pdbx_seq_one_letter_code
_entity_poly.pdbx_strand_id
1 'polypeptide(L)' 'MIRNMYVIKYVDHSTAWHLNQTMQIETTNPSYKKGDVIRVDNQKYVVIEDYNCLRVKHLLREINPLKSLILQIPNK' A
#
# COMPACT_ATOMS: atom_id res chain seq x y z
N MET A 1 -5.19 -16.45 -6.75
CA MET A 1 -5.11 -16.73 -5.30
C MET A 1 -5.92 -15.67 -4.57
N ILE A 2 -6.78 -16.08 -3.64
CA ILE A 2 -7.49 -15.13 -2.76
C ILE A 2 -6.56 -14.77 -1.60
N ARG A 3 -6.44 -13.47 -1.29
CA ARG A 3 -5.61 -12.97 -0.19
C ARG A 3 -6.38 -11.97 0.67
N ASN A 4 -6.07 -11.96 1.97
CA ASN A 4 -6.54 -10.91 2.87
C ASN A 4 -5.64 -9.68 2.72
N MET A 5 -6.27 -8.54 2.46
CA MET A 5 -5.67 -7.23 2.35
C MET A 5 -6.14 -6.35 3.50
N TYR A 6 -5.20 -5.77 4.23
CA TYR A 6 -5.44 -4.91 5.38
C TYR A 6 -5.06 -3.47 5.02
N VAL A 7 -6.06 -2.61 4.90
CA VAL A 7 -5.86 -1.19 4.70
C VAL A 7 -5.59 -0.55 6.04
N ILE A 8 -4.40 0.00 6.21
CA ILE A 8 -3.98 0.71 7.42
C ILE A 8 -3.91 2.22 7.19
N LYS A 9 -4.21 2.97 8.25
CA LYS A 9 -4.08 4.42 8.32
C LYS A 9 -3.11 4.78 9.44
N TYR A 10 -2.40 5.88 9.24
CA TYR A 10 -1.64 6.51 10.32
C TYR A 10 -2.60 7.41 11.07
N VAL A 11 -2.60 7.32 12.39
CA VAL A 11 -3.20 8.36 13.23
C VAL A 11 -2.09 9.40 13.39
N ASP A 12 -2.21 10.53 12.68
CA ASP A 12 -1.28 11.67 12.73
C ASP A 12 0.21 11.40 12.36
N HIS A 13 1.13 12.21 12.90
CA HIS A 13 2.59 12.07 12.85
C HIS A 13 3.14 10.90 13.69
N SER A 14 2.28 10.14 14.37
CA SER A 14 2.65 8.99 15.17
C SER A 14 3.09 7.84 14.27
N THR A 15 4.00 7.02 14.80
CA THR A 15 4.42 5.78 14.17
C THR A 15 3.39 4.66 14.32
N ALA A 16 2.25 4.93 14.97
CA ALA A 16 1.22 3.93 15.26
C ALA A 16 0.33 3.65 14.04
N TRP A 17 0.11 2.37 13.79
CA TRP A 17 -0.70 1.90 12.66
C TRP A 17 -2.07 1.48 13.15
N HIS A 18 -3.10 1.98 12.49
CA HIS A 18 -4.48 1.60 12.78
C HIS A 18 -5.08 0.88 11.58
N LEU A 19 -5.64 -0.30 11.83
CA LEU A 19 -6.42 -1.02 10.83
C LEU A 19 -7.68 -0.21 10.53
N ASN A 20 -7.85 0.16 9.27
CA ASN A 20 -9.02 0.89 8.80
C ASN A 20 -10.05 -0.03 8.15
N GLN A 21 -9.59 -0.97 7.34
CA GLN A 21 -10.47 -1.86 6.58
C GLN A 21 -9.76 -3.18 6.25
N THR A 22 -10.52 -4.26 6.22
CA THR A 22 -10.09 -5.56 5.72
C THR A 22 -10.87 -5.91 4.47
N MET A 23 -10.18 -6.42 3.46
CA MET A 23 -10.76 -6.79 2.17
C MET A 23 -10.17 -8.12 1.70
N GLN A 24 -10.97 -8.93 1.01
CA GLN A 24 -10.43 -10.06 0.25
C GLN A 24 -10.20 -9.60 -1.19
N ILE A 25 -9.00 -9.90 -1.70
CA ILE A 25 -8.62 -9.59 -3.07
C ILE A 25 -8.23 -10.86 -3.81
N GLU A 26 -8.56 -10.90 -5.08
CA GLU A 26 -8.01 -11.89 -6.00
C GLU A 26 -6.75 -11.32 -6.65
N THR A 27 -5.65 -12.06 -6.55
CA THR A 27 -4.39 -11.70 -7.19
C THR A 27 -3.69 -12.92 -7.76
N THR A 28 -3.00 -12.70 -8.87
CA THR A 28 -2.08 -13.64 -9.49
C THR A 28 -0.65 -13.45 -8.99
N ASN A 29 -0.35 -12.34 -8.31
CA ASN A 29 0.98 -12.06 -7.78
C ASN A 29 1.19 -12.77 -6.43
N PRO A 30 2.18 -13.68 -6.32
CA PRO A 30 2.46 -14.39 -5.08
C PRO A 30 3.03 -13.48 -3.97
N SER A 31 3.74 -12.40 -4.33
CA SER A 31 4.28 -11.46 -3.32
C SER A 31 4.47 -10.04 -3.88
N TYR A 32 4.18 -9.04 -3.07
CA TYR A 32 4.45 -7.64 -3.34
C TYR A 32 5.62 -7.13 -2.50
N LYS A 33 6.36 -6.17 -3.02
CA LYS A 33 7.44 -5.51 -2.30
C LYS A 33 6.92 -4.23 -1.63
N LYS A 34 7.56 -3.85 -0.53
CA LYS A 34 7.30 -2.56 0.11
C LYS A 34 7.50 -1.42 -0.89
N GLY A 35 6.51 -0.54 -0.97
CA GLY A 35 6.48 0.57 -1.92
C GLY A 35 5.90 0.21 -3.30
N ASP A 36 5.50 -1.05 -3.56
CA ASP A 36 4.72 -1.35 -4.76
C ASP A 36 3.37 -0.64 -4.71
N VAL A 37 2.85 -0.27 -5.88
CA VAL A 37 1.52 0.35 -6.01
C VAL A 37 0.60 -0.67 -6.65
N ILE A 38 -0.49 -0.98 -5.97
CA ILE A 38 -1.54 -1.88 -6.46
C ILE A 38 -2.84 -1.11 -6.65
N ARG A 39 -3.71 -1.64 -7.52
CA ARG A 39 -5.03 -1.06 -7.78
C ARG A 39 -6.11 -2.08 -7.44
N VAL A 40 -7.01 -1.69 -6.54
CA VAL A 40 -8.14 -2.52 -6.08
C VAL A 40 -9.37 -1.61 -6.03
N ASP A 41 -10.49 -2.03 -6.60
CA ASP A 41 -11.73 -1.25 -6.70
C ASP A 41 -11.51 0.18 -7.23
N ASN A 42 -10.69 0.27 -8.27
CA ASN A 42 -10.27 1.50 -8.92
C ASN A 42 -9.43 2.47 -8.05
N GLN A 43 -9.14 2.12 -6.81
CA GLN A 43 -8.33 2.89 -5.87
C GLN A 43 -6.88 2.41 -5.84
N LYS A 44 -5.94 3.33 -5.67
CA LYS A 44 -4.51 3.03 -5.58
C LYS A 44 -4.10 2.86 -4.12
N TYR A 45 -3.33 1.82 -3.86
CA TYR A 45 -2.76 1.54 -2.56
C TYR A 45 -1.27 1.32 -2.67
N VAL A 46 -0.52 1.80 -1.68
CA VAL A 46 0.89 1.48 -1.55
C VAL A 46 1.06 0.31 -0.60
N VAL A 47 1.86 -0.67 -1.02
CA VAL A 47 2.21 -1.83 -0.20
C VAL A 47 3.19 -1.40 0.88
N ILE A 48 2.85 -1.73 2.13
CA ILE A 48 3.70 -1.48 3.29
C ILE A 48 4.51 -2.74 3.61
N GLU A 49 3.83 -3.88 3.59
CA GLU A 49 4.43 -5.20 3.77
C GLU A 49 3.52 -6.27 3.17
N ASP A 50 4.11 -7.40 2.83
CA ASP A 50 3.41 -8.53 2.28
C ASP A 50 3.97 -9.85 2.82
N TYR A 51 3.44 -10.25 3.98
CA TYR A 51 3.78 -11.52 4.65
C TYR A 51 2.54 -12.42 4.68
N ASN A 52 1.97 -12.63 5.87
CA ASN A 52 0.74 -13.42 6.06
C ASN A 52 -0.51 -12.72 5.50
N CYS A 53 -0.46 -11.41 5.35
CA CYS A 53 -1.51 -10.57 4.79
C CYS A 53 -0.87 -9.40 4.05
N LEU A 54 -1.58 -8.86 3.07
CA LEU A 54 -1.11 -7.72 2.30
C LEU A 54 -1.50 -6.43 3.04
N ARG A 55 -0.55 -5.80 3.73
CA ARG A 55 -0.82 -4.52 4.41
C ARG A 55 -0.52 -3.37 3.49
N VAL A 56 -1.47 -2.45 3.38
CA VAL A 56 -1.39 -1.34 2.46
C VAL A 56 -1.88 -0.04 3.08
N LYS A 57 -1.58 1.08 2.43
CA LYS A 57 -2.18 2.38 2.74
C LYS A 57 -2.74 3.01 1.47
N HIS A 58 -3.86 3.73 1.60
CA HIS A 58 -4.38 4.53 0.49
C HIS A 58 -3.33 5.52 -0.02
N LEU A 59 -3.15 5.52 -1.33
CA LEU A 59 -2.27 6.47 -2.00
C LEU A 59 -3.12 7.67 -2.46
N LEU A 60 -3.32 8.65 -1.55
CA LEU A 60 -4.16 9.83 -1.79
C LEU A 60 -3.52 10.85 -2.77
N ARG A 61 -2.19 10.81 -2.91
CA ARG A 61 -1.39 11.66 -3.82
C ARG A 61 -0.50 10.75 -4.65
N GLU A 62 -0.11 11.17 -5.86
CA GLU A 62 0.76 10.35 -6.73
C GLU A 62 2.15 10.08 -6.14
N ILE A 63 2.52 10.78 -5.07
CA ILE A 63 3.79 10.60 -4.37
C ILE A 63 3.67 9.44 -3.38
N ASN A 64 4.43 8.38 -3.65
CA ASN A 64 4.59 7.25 -2.77
C ASN A 64 5.55 7.61 -1.62
N PRO A 65 5.08 7.65 -0.36
CA PRO A 65 5.91 8.06 0.77
C PRO A 65 6.99 7.02 1.14
N LEU A 66 6.93 5.81 0.57
CA LEU A 66 7.86 4.72 0.82
C LEU A 66 8.94 4.58 -0.26
N LYS A 67 8.90 5.42 -1.29
CA LYS A 67 9.95 5.53 -2.30
C LYS A 67 10.64 6.87 -2.17
N SER A 68 11.92 6.92 -2.55
CA SER A 68 12.67 8.19 -2.56
C SER A 68 11.95 9.21 -3.45
N LEU A 69 11.79 10.43 -2.95
CA LEU A 69 11.15 11.53 -3.70
C LEU A 69 11.93 11.83 -5.00
N ILE A 70 13.25 11.70 -4.96
CA ILE A 70 14.17 11.93 -6.10
C ILE A 70 13.88 10.97 -7.26
N LEU A 71 13.40 9.75 -6.97
CA LEU A 71 13.07 8.75 -7.99
C LEU A 71 11.65 8.92 -8.56
N GLN A 72 10.85 9.83 -8.01
CA GLN A 72 9.43 10.00 -8.33
C GLN A 72 9.10 11.34 -8.96
N ILE A 73 10.02 12.30 -8.91
CA ILE A 73 9.89 13.56 -9.63
C ILE A 73 10.52 13.36 -11.02
N PRO A 74 9.73 13.39 -12.11
CA PRO A 74 10.26 13.30 -13.45
C PRO A 74 10.85 14.67 -13.83
N ASN A 75 12.08 14.95 -13.41
CA ASN A 75 13.00 15.89 -14.06
C ASN A 75 14.30 16.04 -13.25
N LYS A 76 15.41 15.63 -13.86
CA LYS A 76 16.71 16.25 -13.65
C LYS A 76 17.24 16.66 -15.02
#